data_AF-A0A9N9AHD8-F1
#
_entry.id   AF-A0A9N9AHD8-F1
#
_cell.length_a   1.000
_cell.length_b   1.000
_cell.length_c   1.000
_cell.angle_alpha   90.00
_cell.angle_beta   90.00
_cell.angle_gamma   90.00
#
_symmetry.space_group_name_H-M   'P 1'
#
loop_
_entity.id
_entity.type
_entity.pdbx_description
1 polymer ?
#
loop_
_entity_poly.entity_id
_entity_poly.type
_entity_poly.pdbx_seq_one_letter_code
_entity_poly.pdbx_strand_id
1 'polypeptide(L)'
;MGNGLQKSGNLPPAMAMPPEIFQKVCSFLSPDELFALLRVCRYFRFLLTPTQSKLTQEIWRTSRLPYLPRNAPPKGMSEQQYVLLAYWLSRCQFCRGRRGMESKVYWAFRVRACRYCLLDRIISKHRLLHDWKIPKGVLAGLPFISINNYDIYWIAHIVPAEFEYSTMVPTQRPAWTNAKRQYLRQFMEDIEEFELAYKYNMIGWYYDEQEVIRKTCMVDDIAAEMSIDPNHLRGLRLFKEPLDCLSWPPQEKDWTGWRYQMVFEYLKLIQNGYHNK
;
A
#
# COMPACT_ATOMS: atom_id res chain seq x y z
N MET A 1 -54.42 20.12 -32.97
CA MET A 1 -54.96 20.22 -31.60
C MET A 1 -54.53 18.94 -30.90
N GLY A 2 -53.39 18.92 -30.19
CA GLY A 2 -53.22 19.47 -28.84
C GLY A 2 -53.35 18.29 -27.85
N ASN A 3 -52.26 17.60 -27.55
CA ASN A 3 -51.40 17.74 -26.35
C ASN A 3 -51.80 16.79 -25.22
N GLY A 4 -50.82 16.03 -24.70
CA GLY A 4 -51.05 15.23 -23.51
C GLY A 4 -49.90 14.32 -23.03
N LEU A 5 -48.66 14.51 -23.45
CA LEU A 5 -47.50 13.85 -22.85
C LEU A 5 -46.44 14.89 -22.47
N GLN A 6 -46.72 15.63 -21.39
CA GLN A 6 -45.69 16.29 -20.60
C GLN A 6 -45.77 15.74 -19.18
N LYS A 7 -44.94 14.74 -18.90
CA LYS A 7 -44.38 14.60 -17.54
C LYS A 7 -43.04 15.31 -17.57
N SER A 8 -43.07 16.63 -17.47
CA SER A 8 -41.90 17.41 -17.04
C SER A 8 -41.69 17.11 -15.56
N GLY A 9 -41.05 15.97 -15.27
CA GLY A 9 -40.48 15.74 -13.95
C GLY A 9 -39.38 16.77 -13.77
N ASN A 10 -39.58 17.71 -12.83
CA ASN A 10 -38.60 18.73 -12.48
C ASN A 10 -37.26 18.07 -12.14
N LEU A 11 -36.35 18.02 -13.11
CA LEU A 11 -34.96 17.73 -12.87
C LEU A 11 -34.43 18.82 -11.92
N PRO A 12 -33.75 18.45 -10.82
CA PRO A 12 -33.13 19.44 -9.95
C PRO A 12 -32.27 20.40 -10.77
N PRO A 13 -32.18 21.70 -10.44
CA PRO A 13 -31.41 22.68 -11.22
C PRO A 13 -29.97 22.25 -11.53
N ALA A 14 -29.35 21.50 -10.61
CA ALA A 14 -28.03 20.90 -10.80
C ALA A 14 -27.94 19.92 -11.99
N MET A 15 -29.04 19.25 -12.35
CA MET A 15 -29.12 18.32 -13.50
C MET A 15 -29.42 19.01 -14.84
N ALA A 16 -29.79 20.30 -14.81
CA ALA A 16 -29.99 21.12 -16.00
C ALA A 16 -28.75 21.98 -16.34
N MET A 17 -27.70 21.91 -15.52
CA MET A 17 -26.49 22.71 -15.66
C MET A 17 -25.56 22.14 -16.74
N PRO A 18 -25.01 22.97 -17.65
CA PRO A 18 -23.98 22.53 -18.59
C PRO A 18 -22.74 21.99 -17.85
N PRO A 19 -22.09 20.93 -18.36
CA PRO A 19 -20.90 20.33 -17.73
C PRO A 19 -19.77 21.32 -17.43
N GLU A 20 -19.60 22.34 -18.26
CA GLU A 20 -18.56 23.38 -18.12
C GLU A 20 -18.85 24.31 -16.93
N ILE A 21 -20.12 24.67 -16.72
CA ILE A 21 -20.53 25.46 -15.57
C ILE A 21 -20.39 24.63 -14.30
N PHE A 22 -20.77 23.35 -14.35
CA PHE A 22 -20.58 22.43 -13.24
C PHE A 22 -19.10 22.29 -12.86
N GLN A 23 -18.21 22.10 -13.84
CA GLN A 23 -16.77 22.09 -13.62
C GLN A 23 -16.28 23.39 -12.99
N LYS A 24 -16.75 24.54 -13.47
CA LYS A 24 -16.35 25.84 -12.93
C LYS A 24 -16.78 25.99 -11.47
N VAL A 25 -17.99 25.56 -11.11
CA VAL A 25 -18.44 25.51 -9.71
C VAL A 25 -17.53 24.61 -8.89
N CYS A 26 -17.28 23.39 -9.35
CA CYS A 26 -16.42 22.44 -8.64
C CYS A 26 -14.95 22.90 -8.53
N SER A 27 -14.47 23.76 -9.43
CA SER A 27 -13.10 24.32 -9.37
C SER A 27 -12.87 25.21 -8.15
N PHE A 28 -13.94 25.70 -7.50
CA PHE A 28 -13.87 26.48 -6.27
C PHE A 28 -14.01 25.62 -5.01
N LEU A 29 -14.26 24.32 -5.14
CA LEU A 29 -14.47 23.42 -4.01
C LEU A 29 -13.16 22.76 -3.58
N SER A 30 -12.98 22.64 -2.27
CA SER A 30 -11.93 21.82 -1.66
C SER A 30 -12.19 20.32 -1.87
N PRO A 31 -11.16 19.47 -1.71
CA PRO A 31 -11.33 18.02 -1.75
C PRO A 31 -12.44 17.50 -0.82
N ASP A 32 -12.53 18.03 0.40
CA ASP A 32 -13.52 17.62 1.40
C ASP A 32 -14.94 17.93 0.94
N GLU A 33 -15.16 19.10 0.36
CA GLU A 33 -16.45 19.51 -0.20
C GLU A 33 -16.85 18.65 -1.40
N LEU A 34 -15.90 18.26 -2.26
CA LEU A 34 -16.16 17.32 -3.34
C LEU A 34 -16.56 15.93 -2.81
N PHE A 35 -15.89 15.43 -1.76
CA PHE A 35 -16.29 14.18 -1.11
C PHE A 35 -17.65 14.28 -0.41
N ALA A 36 -17.98 15.43 0.18
CA ALA A 36 -19.31 15.69 0.71
C ALA A 36 -20.37 15.65 -0.41
N LEU A 37 -20.08 16.28 -1.56
CA LEU A 37 -20.97 16.36 -2.71
C LEU A 37 -21.28 14.97 -3.31
N LEU A 38 -20.30 14.06 -3.35
CA LEU A 38 -20.49 12.65 -3.73
C LEU A 38 -21.57 11.92 -2.90
N ARG A 39 -21.82 12.39 -1.66
CA ARG A 39 -22.76 11.78 -0.71
C ARG A 39 -24.15 12.41 -0.77
N VAL A 40 -24.33 13.53 -1.47
CA VAL A 40 -25.59 14.28 -1.54
C VAL A 40 -26.62 13.55 -2.41
N CYS A 41 -26.27 13.21 -3.66
CA CYS A 41 -27.21 12.53 -4.57
C CYS A 41 -26.50 11.67 -5.63
N ARG A 42 -27.27 10.79 -6.28
CA ARG A 42 -26.76 9.88 -7.33
C ARG A 42 -26.19 10.63 -8.53
N TYR A 43 -26.71 11.81 -8.84
CA TYR A 43 -26.26 12.63 -9.96
C TYR A 43 -24.84 13.16 -9.75
N PHE A 44 -24.55 13.79 -8.61
CA PHE A 44 -23.18 14.23 -8.31
C PHE A 44 -22.21 13.06 -8.21
N ARG A 45 -22.65 11.93 -7.64
CA ARG A 45 -21.86 10.70 -7.66
C ARG A 45 -21.54 10.26 -9.09
N PHE A 46 -22.52 10.29 -9.99
CA PHE A 46 -22.32 9.95 -11.40
C PHE A 46 -21.36 10.91 -12.12
N LEU A 47 -21.33 12.20 -11.80
CA LEU A 47 -20.42 13.16 -12.43
C LEU A 47 -18.99 13.11 -11.87
N LEU A 48 -18.83 12.86 -10.58
CA LEU A 48 -17.56 12.99 -9.87
C LEU A 48 -16.82 11.66 -9.65
N THR A 49 -17.44 10.52 -9.95
CA THR A 49 -16.84 9.18 -9.81
C THR A 49 -16.14 8.63 -11.07
N PRO A 50 -16.57 8.91 -12.32
CA PRO A 50 -15.94 8.31 -13.51
C PRO A 50 -14.46 8.65 -13.63
N THR A 51 -13.60 7.66 -13.38
CA THR A 51 -12.14 7.83 -13.30
C THR A 51 -11.48 8.03 -14.66
N GLN A 52 -12.17 7.71 -15.75
CA GLN A 52 -11.68 7.85 -17.13
C GLN A 52 -12.13 9.17 -17.80
N SER A 53 -13.06 9.91 -17.16
CA SER A 53 -13.57 11.17 -17.72
C SER A 53 -12.55 12.29 -17.52
N LYS A 54 -12.10 12.91 -18.62
CA LYS A 54 -11.19 14.07 -18.58
C LYS A 54 -11.74 15.19 -17.69
N LEU A 55 -13.04 15.45 -17.80
CA LEU A 55 -13.74 16.46 -17.00
C LEU A 55 -13.63 16.16 -15.50
N THR A 56 -13.92 14.92 -15.12
CA THR A 56 -13.87 14.49 -13.72
C THR A 56 -12.43 14.57 -13.18
N GLN A 57 -11.44 14.13 -13.96
CA GLN A 57 -10.03 14.26 -13.57
C GLN A 57 -9.63 15.73 -13.36
N GLU A 58 -10.04 16.64 -14.25
CA GLU A 58 -9.70 18.06 -14.15
C GLU A 58 -10.35 18.74 -12.93
N ILE A 59 -11.57 18.34 -12.57
CA ILE A 59 -12.25 18.80 -11.35
C ILE A 59 -11.41 18.43 -10.11
N TRP A 60 -11.07 17.15 -9.96
CA TRP A 60 -10.29 16.67 -8.81
C TRP A 60 -8.89 17.27 -8.79
N ARG A 61 -8.24 17.39 -9.95
CA ARG A 61 -6.93 18.03 -10.10
C ARG A 61 -6.96 19.47 -9.63
N THR A 62 -7.88 20.28 -10.17
CA THR A 62 -7.99 21.70 -9.82
C THR A 62 -8.25 21.87 -8.31
N SER A 63 -9.16 21.07 -7.78
CA SER A 63 -9.51 21.08 -6.35
C SER A 63 -8.34 20.75 -5.43
N ARG A 64 -7.48 19.79 -5.80
CA ARG A 64 -6.37 19.35 -4.92
C ARG A 64 -5.12 20.19 -4.98
N LEU A 65 -4.86 20.91 -6.08
CA LEU A 65 -3.59 21.62 -6.29
C LEU A 65 -3.22 22.61 -5.17
N PRO A 66 -4.17 23.27 -4.47
CA PRO A 66 -3.86 24.10 -3.31
C PRO A 66 -3.45 23.32 -2.05
N TYR A 67 -3.77 22.02 -1.96
CA TYR A 67 -3.68 21.23 -0.72
C TYR A 67 -2.68 20.07 -0.76
N LEU A 68 -2.38 19.56 -1.95
CA LEU A 68 -1.49 18.42 -2.17
C LEU A 68 -0.30 18.82 -3.08
N PRO A 69 0.81 18.06 -3.04
CA PRO A 69 1.93 18.27 -3.95
C PRO A 69 1.47 18.37 -5.41
N ARG A 70 2.12 19.25 -6.18
CA ARG A 70 1.77 19.52 -7.59
C ARG A 70 2.03 18.33 -8.52
N ASN A 71 2.69 17.30 -8.02
CA ASN A 71 2.97 16.06 -8.73
C ASN A 71 1.66 15.46 -9.26
N ALA A 72 1.75 14.83 -10.44
CA ALA A 72 0.63 14.08 -10.99
C ALA A 72 0.35 12.86 -10.11
N PRO A 73 -0.87 12.31 -10.09
CA PRO A 73 -1.13 11.02 -9.45
C PRO A 73 -0.19 9.93 -9.98
N PRO A 74 0.19 8.94 -9.15
CA PRO A 74 0.96 7.81 -9.63
C PRO A 74 0.28 7.13 -10.84
N LYS A 75 1.06 6.65 -11.80
CA LYS A 75 0.61 6.07 -13.07
C LYS A 75 -0.43 4.98 -12.84
N GLY A 76 -1.61 5.12 -13.46
CA GLY A 76 -2.73 4.19 -13.28
C GLY A 76 -3.50 4.40 -11.97
N MET A 77 -3.36 5.56 -11.33
CA MET A 77 -4.24 6.07 -10.28
C MET A 77 -4.96 7.30 -10.82
N SER A 78 -6.27 7.39 -10.58
CA SER A 78 -7.04 8.60 -10.90
C SER A 78 -6.81 9.70 -9.87
N GLU A 79 -7.07 10.95 -10.25
CA GLU A 79 -7.03 12.11 -9.37
C GLU A 79 -7.88 11.91 -8.11
N GLN A 80 -9.11 11.39 -8.26
CA GLN A 80 -9.97 11.06 -7.13
C GLN A 80 -9.33 10.04 -6.17
N GLN A 81 -8.74 8.96 -6.70
CA GLN A 81 -8.09 7.93 -5.86
C GLN A 81 -6.87 8.49 -5.14
N TYR A 82 -6.09 9.34 -5.82
CA TYR A 82 -4.94 9.99 -5.23
C TYR A 82 -5.34 10.92 -4.09
N VAL A 83 -6.33 11.79 -4.31
CA VAL A 83 -6.86 12.68 -3.28
C VAL A 83 -7.47 11.88 -2.13
N LEU A 84 -8.22 10.82 -2.43
CA LEU A 84 -8.78 9.93 -1.41
C LEU A 84 -7.69 9.37 -0.50
N LEU A 85 -6.61 8.87 -1.08
CA LEU A 85 -5.53 8.18 -0.36
C LEU A 85 -4.60 9.16 0.37
N ALA A 86 -4.16 10.22 -0.30
CA ALA A 86 -3.19 11.17 0.20
C ALA A 86 -3.79 12.17 1.20
N TYR A 87 -5.03 12.60 0.98
CA TYR A 87 -5.65 13.71 1.71
C TYR A 87 -6.83 13.26 2.57
N TRP A 88 -7.86 12.67 1.97
CA TRP A 88 -9.15 12.48 2.63
C TRP A 88 -9.15 11.38 3.68
N LEU A 89 -8.46 10.26 3.40
CA LEU A 89 -8.30 9.19 4.37
C LEU A 89 -7.29 9.65 5.43
N SER A 90 -7.79 9.99 6.62
CA SER A 90 -6.94 10.31 7.79
C SER A 90 -6.66 9.09 8.68
N ARG A 91 -7.40 8.00 8.49
CA ARG A 91 -7.32 6.78 9.32
C ARG A 91 -6.94 5.57 8.49
N CYS A 92 -6.37 4.57 9.16
CA CYS A 92 -6.09 3.26 8.59
C CYS A 92 -7.35 2.66 7.94
N GLN A 93 -7.24 2.22 6.68
CA GLN A 93 -8.35 1.65 5.92
C GLN A 93 -8.91 0.35 6.53
N PHE A 94 -8.08 -0.35 7.30
CA PHE A 94 -8.42 -1.66 7.86
C PHE A 94 -9.04 -1.56 9.26
N CYS A 95 -8.35 -0.91 10.20
CA CYS A 95 -8.82 -0.81 11.58
C CYS A 95 -9.63 0.46 11.87
N ARG A 96 -9.69 1.42 10.94
CA ARG A 96 -10.38 2.71 11.10
C ARG A 96 -9.95 3.50 12.34
N GLY A 97 -8.68 3.36 12.74
CA GLY A 97 -8.11 4.02 13.92
C GLY A 97 -8.29 3.27 15.24
N ARG A 98 -8.99 2.12 15.26
CA ARG A 98 -9.24 1.35 16.51
C ARG A 98 -7.98 0.85 17.22
N ARG A 99 -6.84 0.75 16.52
CA ARG A 99 -5.55 0.34 17.11
C ARG A 99 -4.73 1.51 17.68
N GLY A 100 -5.27 2.73 17.71
CA GLY A 100 -4.64 3.91 18.33
C GLY A 100 -3.32 4.37 17.69
N MET A 101 -2.92 3.78 16.57
CA MET A 101 -1.66 4.08 15.88
C MET A 101 -1.91 4.95 14.66
N GLU A 102 -1.00 5.88 14.41
CA GLU A 102 -0.99 6.70 13.20
C GLU A 102 -0.93 5.83 11.95
N SER A 103 -1.45 6.37 10.84
CA SER A 103 -1.49 5.67 9.56
C SER A 103 -0.95 6.54 8.46
N LYS A 104 -0.10 5.95 7.62
CA LYS A 104 0.45 6.60 6.44
C LYS A 104 0.06 5.84 5.18
N VAL A 105 0.33 6.46 4.04
CA VAL A 105 0.22 5.80 2.74
C VAL A 105 1.49 4.99 2.50
N TYR A 106 1.33 3.73 2.13
CA TYR A 106 2.39 2.88 1.58
C TYR A 106 2.19 2.85 0.07
N TRP A 107 2.95 3.67 -0.66
CA TRP A 107 2.69 3.94 -2.08
C TRP A 107 2.89 2.71 -2.96
N ALA A 108 3.86 1.86 -2.60
CA ALA A 108 4.07 0.56 -3.22
C ALA A 108 2.79 -0.29 -3.26
N PHE A 109 1.96 -0.19 -2.22
CA PHE A 109 0.76 -0.99 -2.09
C PHE A 109 -0.52 -0.19 -2.34
N ARG A 110 -0.42 1.13 -2.49
CA ARG A 110 -1.55 2.07 -2.65
C ARG A 110 -2.59 1.95 -1.55
N VAL A 111 -2.13 1.74 -0.31
CA VAL A 111 -2.99 1.62 0.88
C VAL A 111 -2.55 2.58 1.97
N ARG A 112 -3.52 3.10 2.72
CA ARG A 112 -3.28 3.78 3.99
C ARG A 112 -3.49 2.80 5.13
N ALA A 113 -2.40 2.45 5.82
CA ALA A 113 -2.43 1.50 6.92
C ALA A 113 -1.72 2.09 8.14
N CYS A 114 -2.13 1.65 9.34
CA CYS A 114 -1.25 1.75 10.49
C CYS A 114 -0.26 0.57 10.47
N ARG A 115 0.88 0.74 11.15
CA ARG A 115 1.95 -0.28 11.20
C ARG A 115 1.43 -1.69 11.46
N TYR A 116 0.60 -1.89 12.48
CA TYR A 116 0.04 -3.21 12.78
C TYR A 116 -0.78 -3.81 11.63
N CYS A 117 -1.61 -3.01 10.96
CA CYS A 117 -2.42 -3.53 9.86
C CYS A 117 -1.61 -3.78 8.58
N LEU A 118 -0.49 -3.07 8.40
CA LEU A 118 0.49 -3.38 7.36
C LEU A 118 1.11 -4.75 7.63
N LEU A 119 1.66 -4.97 8.83
CA LEU A 119 2.35 -6.20 9.22
C LEU A 119 1.46 -7.44 9.04
N ASP A 120 0.15 -7.34 9.32
CA ASP A 120 -0.82 -8.43 9.10
C ASP A 120 -1.02 -8.83 7.62
N ARG A 121 -0.49 -8.06 6.66
CA ARG A 121 -0.83 -8.14 5.23
C ARG A 121 0.36 -8.17 4.29
N ILE A 122 1.57 -8.19 4.85
CA ILE A 122 2.81 -8.29 4.10
C ILE A 122 3.44 -9.66 4.28
N ILE A 123 4.29 -10.04 3.34
CA ILE A 123 5.05 -11.29 3.38
C ILE A 123 6.40 -11.10 2.69
N SER A 124 7.43 -11.75 3.21
CA SER A 124 8.77 -11.71 2.64
C SER A 124 8.85 -12.47 1.32
N LYS A 125 9.78 -12.06 0.45
CA LYS A 125 10.14 -12.82 -0.75
C LYS A 125 10.59 -14.25 -0.41
N HIS A 126 11.31 -14.41 0.70
CA HIS A 126 11.80 -15.71 1.14
C HIS A 126 10.63 -16.69 1.34
N ARG A 127 9.63 -16.32 2.15
CA ARG A 127 8.45 -17.17 2.39
C ARG A 127 7.62 -17.40 1.15
N LEU A 128 7.49 -16.41 0.26
CA LEU A 128 6.79 -16.60 -1.00
C LEU A 128 7.45 -17.70 -1.85
N LEU A 129 8.79 -17.73 -1.92
CA LEU A 129 9.52 -18.70 -2.73
C LEU A 129 9.64 -20.08 -2.07
N HIS A 130 9.84 -20.14 -0.76
CA HIS A 130 10.13 -21.38 -0.04
C HIS A 130 8.90 -22.03 0.59
N ASP A 131 8.05 -21.26 1.28
CA ASP A 131 6.86 -21.78 1.96
C ASP A 131 5.70 -21.91 0.96
N TRP A 132 5.37 -20.82 0.27
CA TRP A 132 4.21 -20.74 -0.62
C TRP A 132 4.51 -21.25 -2.03
N LYS A 133 5.80 -21.49 -2.34
CA LYS A 133 6.27 -22.03 -3.63
C LYS A 133 5.81 -21.20 -4.84
N ILE A 134 5.67 -19.89 -4.66
CA ILE A 134 5.25 -18.96 -5.71
C ILE A 134 6.35 -18.89 -6.78
N PRO A 135 6.04 -19.08 -8.08
CA PRO A 135 7.02 -18.97 -9.14
C PRO A 135 7.64 -17.56 -9.21
N LYS A 136 8.96 -17.45 -9.39
CA LYS A 136 9.67 -16.16 -9.53
C LYS A 136 9.08 -15.26 -10.63
N GLY A 137 8.50 -15.86 -11.67
CA GLY A 137 7.81 -15.14 -12.74
C GLY A 137 6.63 -14.32 -12.24
N VAL A 138 5.85 -14.84 -11.29
CA VAL A 138 4.71 -14.14 -10.66
C VAL A 138 5.16 -12.86 -9.98
N LEU A 139 6.27 -12.93 -9.23
CA LEU A 139 6.79 -11.81 -8.45
C LEU A 139 7.37 -10.69 -9.32
N ALA A 140 7.70 -10.95 -10.59
CA ALA A 140 8.38 -10.00 -11.46
C ALA A 140 7.59 -8.72 -11.77
N GLY A 141 6.26 -8.77 -11.59
CA GLY A 141 5.35 -7.64 -11.82
C GLY A 141 4.78 -7.01 -10.57
N LEU A 142 5.11 -7.53 -9.38
CA LEU A 142 4.43 -7.15 -8.15
C LEU A 142 5.18 -6.03 -7.45
N PRO A 143 4.47 -4.96 -7.02
CA PRO A 143 5.04 -3.96 -6.14
C PRO A 143 5.54 -4.56 -4.83
N PHE A 144 6.64 -4.00 -4.34
CA PHE A 144 7.29 -4.42 -3.10
C PHE A 144 7.88 -3.22 -2.37
N ILE A 145 8.11 -3.38 -1.06
CA ILE A 145 8.99 -2.51 -0.29
C ILE A 145 10.33 -3.22 -0.20
N SER A 146 11.43 -2.51 -0.41
CA SER A 146 12.79 -3.05 -0.30
C SER A 146 13.52 -2.41 0.87
N ILE A 147 14.05 -3.25 1.75
CA ILE A 147 14.78 -2.83 2.96
C ILE A 147 16.17 -3.45 2.90
N ASN A 148 17.13 -2.71 2.34
CA ASN A 148 18.40 -3.24 1.83
C ASN A 148 18.13 -4.35 0.79
N ASN A 149 18.57 -5.59 1.05
CA ASN A 149 18.38 -6.71 0.13
C ASN A 149 17.14 -7.57 0.45
N TYR A 150 16.20 -7.00 1.22
CA TYR A 150 15.04 -7.73 1.73
C TYR A 150 13.74 -7.18 1.14
N ASP A 151 13.18 -7.91 0.17
CA ASP A 151 11.96 -7.55 -0.54
C ASP A 151 10.71 -8.08 0.18
N ILE A 152 9.72 -7.21 0.33
CA ILE A 152 8.48 -7.47 1.06
C ILE A 152 7.29 -7.12 0.16
N TYR A 153 6.35 -8.06 0.04
CA TYR A 153 5.20 -7.96 -0.86
C TYR A 153 3.90 -7.85 -0.08
N TRP A 154 2.89 -7.28 -0.75
CA TRP A 154 1.52 -7.26 -0.25
C TRP A 154 0.79 -8.55 -0.61
N ILE A 155 0.26 -9.25 0.39
CA ILE A 155 -0.38 -10.57 0.22
C ILE A 155 -1.54 -10.50 -0.78
N ALA A 156 -2.35 -9.44 -0.75
CA ALA A 156 -3.52 -9.34 -1.64
C ALA A 156 -3.16 -9.20 -3.13
N HIS A 157 -1.91 -8.86 -3.45
CA HIS A 157 -1.45 -8.81 -4.85
C HIS A 157 -0.97 -10.17 -5.37
N ILE A 158 -0.64 -11.12 -4.49
CA ILE A 158 -0.07 -12.40 -4.88
C ILE A 158 -1.10 -13.27 -5.61
N VAL A 159 -2.27 -13.49 -4.99
CA VAL A 159 -3.29 -14.43 -5.50
C VAL A 159 -3.76 -14.08 -6.92
N PRO A 160 -4.12 -12.82 -7.25
CA PRO A 160 -4.53 -12.47 -8.61
C PRO A 160 -3.41 -12.67 -9.63
N ALA A 161 -2.16 -12.36 -9.28
CA ALA A 161 -1.03 -12.49 -10.19
C ALA A 161 -0.62 -13.94 -10.41
N GLU A 162 -0.69 -14.77 -9.37
CA GLU A 162 -0.49 -16.22 -9.50
C GLU A 162 -1.57 -16.84 -10.38
N PHE A 163 -2.83 -16.43 -10.21
CA PHE A 163 -3.92 -16.89 -11.06
C PHE A 163 -3.69 -16.50 -12.54
N GLU A 164 -3.33 -15.24 -12.82
CA GLU A 164 -3.01 -14.77 -14.18
C GLU A 164 -1.83 -15.56 -14.79
N TYR A 165 -0.79 -15.85 -14.00
CA TYR A 165 0.40 -16.56 -14.45
C TYR A 165 0.17 -18.06 -14.69
N SER A 166 -0.62 -18.70 -13.82
CA SER A 166 -0.88 -20.14 -13.87
C SER A 166 -1.86 -20.51 -14.98
N THR A 167 -2.87 -19.65 -15.23
CA THR A 167 -3.85 -19.85 -16.30
C THR A 167 -3.29 -19.58 -17.70
N MET A 168 -2.16 -18.90 -17.80
CA MET A 168 -1.49 -18.60 -19.07
C MET A 168 -0.70 -19.79 -19.62
N VAL A 169 -0.70 -19.91 -20.95
CA VAL A 169 0.09 -20.91 -21.68
C VAL A 169 1.58 -20.75 -21.36
N PRO A 170 2.33 -21.82 -21.02
CA PRO A 170 3.73 -21.71 -20.60
C PRO A 170 4.65 -20.96 -21.56
N THR A 171 4.40 -21.05 -22.88
CA THR A 171 5.17 -20.35 -23.92
C THR A 171 5.03 -18.82 -23.87
N GLN A 172 3.94 -18.30 -23.30
CA GLN A 172 3.68 -16.86 -23.17
C GLN A 172 4.29 -16.26 -21.90
N ARG A 173 4.63 -17.09 -20.90
CA ARG A 173 5.11 -16.64 -19.59
C ARG A 173 6.37 -15.75 -19.65
N PRO A 174 7.39 -16.01 -20.50
CA PRO A 174 8.55 -15.12 -20.59
C PRO A 174 8.18 -13.71 -21.07
N ALA A 175 7.34 -13.60 -22.11
CA ALA A 175 6.88 -12.32 -22.64
C ALA A 175 6.06 -11.56 -21.60
N TRP A 176 5.14 -12.26 -20.91
CA TRP A 176 4.35 -11.70 -19.81
C TRP A 176 5.24 -11.20 -18.67
N THR A 177 6.23 -12.00 -18.25
CA THR A 177 7.16 -11.65 -17.17
C THR A 177 7.96 -10.40 -17.52
N ASN A 178 8.43 -10.29 -18.76
CA ASN A 178 9.17 -9.11 -19.23
C ASN A 178 8.30 -7.86 -19.26
N ALA A 179 7.06 -7.96 -19.80
CA ALA A 179 6.12 -6.85 -19.82
C ALA A 179 5.77 -6.37 -18.39
N LYS A 180 5.49 -7.31 -17.48
CA LYS A 180 5.20 -7.02 -16.07
C LYS A 180 6.39 -6.38 -15.35
N ARG A 181 7.62 -6.84 -15.62
CA ARG A 181 8.85 -6.23 -15.06
C ARG A 181 9.06 -4.81 -15.56
N GLN A 182 8.81 -4.54 -16.85
CA GLN A 182 8.91 -3.19 -17.39
C GLN A 182 7.87 -2.25 -16.76
N TYR A 183 6.63 -2.73 -16.61
CA TYR A 183 5.58 -1.99 -15.91
C TYR A 183 5.98 -1.69 -14.45
N LEU A 184 6.46 -2.71 -13.72
CA LEU A 184 6.88 -2.56 -12.33
C LEU A 184 8.01 -1.55 -12.18
N ARG A 185 9.00 -1.56 -13.07
CA ARG A 185 10.09 -0.56 -13.03
C ARG A 185 9.55 0.87 -13.09
N GLN A 186 8.71 1.16 -14.07
CA GLN A 186 8.09 2.48 -14.22
C GLN A 186 7.21 2.84 -13.02
N PHE A 187 6.49 1.86 -12.48
CA PHE A 187 5.67 2.04 -11.29
C PHE A 187 6.51 2.37 -10.05
N MET A 188 7.61 1.66 -9.83
CA MET A 188 8.49 1.85 -8.67
C MET A 188 9.23 3.19 -8.73
N GLU A 189 9.71 3.58 -9.92
CA GLU A 189 10.31 4.90 -10.16
C GLU A 189 9.33 6.04 -9.85
N ASP A 190 8.07 5.89 -10.26
CA ASP A 190 7.03 6.90 -10.06
C ASP A 190 6.61 7.04 -8.59
N ILE A 191 6.51 5.94 -7.83
CA ILE A 191 6.19 6.02 -6.39
C ILE A 191 7.37 6.44 -5.52
N GLU A 192 8.61 6.27 -6.00
CA GLU A 192 9.83 6.60 -5.26
C GLU A 192 9.83 8.07 -4.86
N GLU A 193 9.40 8.97 -5.75
CA GLU A 193 9.26 10.40 -5.44
C GLU A 193 8.34 10.66 -4.24
N PHE A 194 7.23 9.94 -4.15
CA PHE A 194 6.27 10.07 -3.05
C PHE A 194 6.81 9.51 -1.72
N GLU A 195 7.59 8.43 -1.78
CA GLU A 195 8.25 7.86 -0.61
C GLU A 195 9.42 8.74 -0.13
N LEU A 196 10.20 9.36 -1.04
CA LEU A 196 11.27 10.30 -0.68
C LEU A 196 10.72 11.50 0.08
N ALA A 197 9.60 12.09 -0.36
CA ALA A 197 8.97 13.20 0.33
C ALA A 197 8.63 12.85 1.80
N TYR A 198 8.16 11.62 2.05
CA TYR A 198 7.94 11.15 3.42
C TYR A 198 9.26 10.95 4.18
N LYS A 199 10.24 10.27 3.55
CA LYS A 199 11.55 9.98 4.15
C LYS A 199 12.30 11.24 4.59
N TYR A 200 12.31 12.30 3.76
CA TYR A 200 12.99 13.56 4.10
C TYR A 200 12.35 14.27 5.27
N ASN A 201 11.02 14.30 5.33
CA ASN A 201 10.30 15.00 6.40
C ASN A 201 10.28 14.22 7.72
N MET A 202 10.44 12.88 7.68
CA MET A 202 10.23 11.98 8.81
C MET A 202 11.34 10.92 8.93
N ILE A 203 12.60 11.31 8.79
CA ILE A 203 13.73 10.37 8.64
C ILE A 203 13.86 9.35 9.79
N GLY A 204 13.70 9.79 11.05
CA GLY A 204 13.80 8.91 12.22
C GLY A 204 12.66 7.88 12.26
N TRP A 205 11.43 8.34 12.06
CA TRP A 205 10.24 7.48 11.97
C TRP A 205 10.32 6.52 10.79
N TYR A 206 10.89 6.96 9.67
CA TYR A 206 11.08 6.11 8.49
C TYR A 206 11.99 4.92 8.82
N TYR A 207 13.15 5.13 9.43
CA TYR A 207 14.06 4.03 9.73
C TYR A 207 13.57 3.09 10.85
N ASP A 208 12.93 3.61 11.89
CA ASP A 208 12.25 2.78 12.91
C ASP A 208 11.21 1.86 12.27
N GLU A 209 10.39 2.42 11.38
CA GLU A 209 9.35 1.64 10.72
C GLU A 209 9.94 0.55 9.81
N GLN A 210 10.95 0.89 9.01
CA GLN A 210 11.64 -0.08 8.15
C GLN A 210 12.28 -1.20 8.98
N GLU A 211 12.85 -0.86 10.13
CA GLU A 211 13.40 -1.84 11.05
C GLU A 211 12.31 -2.80 11.55
N VAL A 212 11.20 -2.25 12.08
CA VAL A 212 10.09 -3.06 12.61
C VAL A 212 9.49 -3.96 11.54
N ILE A 213 9.31 -3.44 10.32
CA ILE A 213 8.81 -4.21 9.18
C ILE A 213 9.75 -5.39 8.90
N ARG A 214 11.05 -5.13 8.74
CA ARG A 214 12.02 -6.17 8.40
C ARG A 214 12.19 -7.19 9.53
N LYS A 215 12.27 -6.75 10.79
CA LYS A 215 12.33 -7.65 11.96
C LYS A 215 11.13 -8.58 12.01
N THR A 216 9.93 -8.05 11.79
CA THR A 216 8.70 -8.85 11.83
C THR A 216 8.72 -9.94 10.76
N CYS A 217 9.03 -9.57 9.51
CA CYS A 217 9.13 -10.53 8.42
C CYS A 217 10.26 -11.56 8.64
N MET A 218 11.43 -11.12 9.12
CA MET A 218 12.54 -12.02 9.41
C MET A 218 12.22 -13.00 10.55
N VAL A 219 11.47 -12.57 11.57
CA VAL A 219 10.96 -13.48 12.61
C VAL A 219 10.05 -14.54 12.02
N ASP A 220 9.15 -14.14 11.12
CA ASP A 220 8.28 -15.10 10.43
C ASP A 220 9.09 -16.08 9.57
N ASP A 221 10.15 -15.62 8.89
CA ASP A 221 11.08 -16.49 8.14
C ASP A 221 11.78 -17.50 9.06
N ILE A 222 12.38 -17.02 10.17
CA ILE A 222 13.07 -17.89 11.14
C ILE A 222 12.10 -18.91 11.73
N ALA A 223 10.90 -18.47 12.11
CA ALA A 223 9.90 -19.33 12.70
C ALA A 223 9.45 -20.43 11.73
N ALA A 224 9.27 -20.08 10.45
CA ALA A 224 8.96 -21.05 9.40
C ALA A 224 10.09 -22.08 9.22
N GLU A 225 11.34 -21.63 9.12
CA GLU A 225 12.52 -22.51 9.00
C GLU A 225 12.68 -23.45 10.20
N MET A 226 12.43 -22.95 11.41
CA MET A 226 12.51 -23.73 12.64
C MET A 226 11.24 -24.53 12.94
N SER A 227 10.17 -24.37 12.16
CA SER A 227 8.84 -24.98 12.38
C SER A 227 8.27 -24.68 13.79
N ILE A 228 8.31 -23.40 14.20
CA ILE A 228 7.82 -22.92 15.50
C ILE A 228 6.78 -21.80 15.35
N ASP A 229 6.05 -21.50 16.42
CA ASP A 229 5.20 -20.31 16.47
C ASP A 229 6.09 -19.04 16.48
N PRO A 230 5.94 -18.11 15.51
CA PRO A 230 6.70 -16.86 15.50
C PRO A 230 6.49 -16.00 16.75
N ASN A 231 5.39 -16.17 17.49
CA ASN A 231 5.17 -15.46 18.75
C ASN A 231 6.19 -15.83 19.83
N HIS A 232 6.76 -17.03 19.80
CA HIS A 232 7.87 -17.39 20.70
C HIS A 232 9.08 -16.49 20.47
N LEU A 233 9.41 -16.20 19.20
CA LEU A 233 10.50 -15.31 18.84
C LEU A 233 10.15 -13.84 19.12
N ARG A 234 8.92 -13.40 18.85
CA ARG A 234 8.46 -12.03 19.19
C ARG A 234 8.46 -11.75 20.70
N GLY A 235 8.37 -12.79 21.53
CA GLY A 235 8.48 -12.70 22.98
C GLY A 235 9.88 -12.36 23.46
N LEU A 236 10.92 -12.64 22.68
CA LEU A 236 12.31 -12.39 23.04
C LEU A 236 12.59 -10.89 23.19
N ARG A 237 13.43 -10.55 24.16
CA ARG A 237 13.89 -9.18 24.40
C ARG A 237 14.54 -8.58 23.14
N LEU A 238 15.34 -9.39 22.45
CA LEU A 238 16.06 -9.02 21.22
C LEU A 238 15.14 -8.57 20.06
N PHE A 239 13.88 -9.01 20.05
CA PHE A 239 12.90 -8.54 19.06
C PHE A 239 12.42 -7.12 19.36
N LYS A 240 12.31 -6.76 20.64
CA LYS A 240 11.73 -5.49 21.11
C LYS A 240 12.75 -4.35 21.12
N GLU A 241 14.03 -4.68 21.27
CA GLU A 241 15.11 -3.69 21.30
C GLU A 241 15.51 -3.28 19.88
N PRO A 242 15.94 -2.02 19.67
CA PRO A 242 16.56 -1.61 18.40
C PRO A 242 17.76 -2.51 18.05
N LEU A 243 18.07 -2.61 16.76
CA LEU A 243 19.28 -3.25 16.29
C LEU A 243 20.49 -2.58 16.93
N ASP A 244 21.33 -3.39 17.55
CA ASP A 244 22.65 -2.96 18.02
C ASP A 244 23.57 -2.84 16.79
N CYS A 245 23.57 -1.66 16.15
CA CYS A 245 24.37 -1.37 14.98
C CYS A 245 25.19 -0.09 15.17
N LEU A 246 26.43 -0.11 14.66
CA LEU A 246 27.38 1.00 14.78
C LEU A 246 27.03 2.23 13.91
N SER A 247 26.17 2.06 12.90
CA SER A 247 25.75 3.13 12.00
C SER A 247 24.30 2.96 11.56
N TRP A 248 23.58 4.07 11.46
CA TRP A 248 22.21 4.12 10.94
C TRP A 248 22.20 4.63 9.49
N PRO A 249 21.47 3.95 8.56
CA PRO A 249 20.67 2.74 8.75
C PRO A 249 21.49 1.44 8.90
N PRO A 250 20.92 0.37 9.50
CA PRO A 250 21.63 -0.91 9.68
C PRO A 250 22.02 -1.53 8.34
N GLN A 251 23.25 -2.06 8.28
CA GLN A 251 23.79 -2.75 7.12
C GLN A 251 23.37 -4.23 7.10
N GLU A 252 23.53 -4.89 5.95
CA GLU A 252 23.12 -6.29 5.77
C GLU A 252 23.81 -7.26 6.76
N LYS A 253 25.04 -6.96 7.16
CA LYS A 253 25.77 -7.71 8.19
C LYS A 253 25.08 -7.63 9.57
N ASP A 254 24.48 -6.49 9.90
CA ASP A 254 23.83 -6.26 11.19
C ASP A 254 22.55 -7.10 11.27
N TRP A 255 21.78 -7.14 10.18
CA TRP A 255 20.62 -8.01 10.02
C TRP A 255 20.97 -9.50 10.11
N THR A 256 22.07 -9.89 9.48
CA THR A 256 22.57 -11.27 9.52
C THR A 256 22.97 -11.65 10.95
N GLY A 257 23.71 -10.78 11.64
CA GLY A 257 24.09 -10.97 13.05
C GLY A 257 22.87 -11.08 13.96
N TRP A 258 21.90 -10.18 13.81
CA TRP A 258 20.66 -10.21 14.57
C TRP A 258 19.86 -11.50 14.35
N ARG A 259 19.79 -11.99 13.10
CA ARG A 259 19.17 -13.29 12.80
C ARG A 259 19.81 -14.43 13.58
N TYR A 260 21.15 -14.51 13.58
CA TYR A 260 21.87 -15.54 14.32
C TYR A 260 21.63 -15.46 15.83
N GLN A 261 21.66 -14.25 16.38
CA GLN A 261 21.37 -14.02 17.80
C GLN A 261 19.95 -14.43 18.18
N MET A 262 18.95 -14.13 17.33
CA MET A 262 17.56 -14.54 17.54
C MET A 262 17.42 -16.07 17.64
N VAL A 263 18.05 -16.80 16.72
CA VAL A 263 18.04 -18.27 16.74
C VAL A 263 18.77 -18.79 17.98
N PHE A 264 19.94 -18.24 18.28
CA PHE A 264 20.76 -18.64 19.42
C PHE A 264 20.04 -18.47 20.76
N GLU A 265 19.47 -17.29 21.01
CA GLU A 265 18.73 -16.99 22.26
C GLU A 265 17.51 -17.91 22.41
N TYR A 266 16.79 -18.18 21.33
CA TYR A 266 15.67 -19.12 21.38
C TYR A 266 16.12 -20.55 21.73
N LEU A 267 17.18 -21.06 21.10
CA LEU A 267 17.73 -22.39 21.39
C LEU A 267 18.23 -22.51 22.83
N LYS A 268 18.89 -21.46 23.35
CA LYS A 268 19.35 -21.38 24.75
C LYS A 268 18.17 -21.46 25.74
N LEU A 269 17.06 -20.79 25.44
CA LEU A 269 15.85 -20.88 26.28
C LEU A 269 15.27 -22.30 26.29
N ILE A 270 15.23 -22.98 25.14
CA ILE A 270 14.77 -24.37 25.07
C ILE A 270 15.68 -25.27 25.91
N GLN A 271 17.00 -25.18 25.74
CA GLN A 271 17.97 -26.01 26.47
C GLN A 271 17.86 -25.80 27.99
N ASN A 272 17.76 -24.55 28.44
CA ASN A 272 17.61 -24.24 29.87
C ASN A 272 16.23 -24.63 30.42
N GLY A 273 15.19 -24.62 29.59
CA GLY A 273 13.84 -25.07 29.96
C GLY A 273 13.71 -26.60 30.12
N TYR A 274 14.54 -27.38 29.41
CA TYR A 274 14.59 -28.84 29.55
C TYR A 274 15.37 -29.31 30.80
N HIS A 275 16.27 -28.48 31.35
CA HIS A 275 17.02 -28.82 32.57
C HIS A 275 16.27 -28.53 33.89
N ASN A 276 15.09 -27.90 33.82
CA ASN A 276 14.26 -27.57 34.99
C ASN A 276 12.98 -28.43 35.10
N LYS A 277 13.00 -29.66 34.56
CA LYS A 277 11.94 -30.67 34.74
C LYS A 277 12.48 -31.96 35.32
#